data_AF-A0A970M3V6-F1
#
_entry.id   AF-A0A970M3V6-F1
#
_cell.length_a   1.000
_cell.length_b   1.000
_cell.length_c   1.000
_cell.angle_alpha   90.00
_cell.angle_beta   90.00
_cell.angle_gamma   90.00
#
_symmetry.space_group_name_H-M   'P 1'
#
loop_
_entity.id
_entity.type
_entity.pdbx_description
1 polymer ?
#
loop_
_entity_poly.entity_id
_entity_poly.type
_entity_poly.pdbx_seq_one_letter_code
_entity_poly.pdbx_strand_id
1 'polypeptide(L)'
;MTIAERVKRYVGEHCAEIPVADVRMGLGYTGVLLEDGRCGVAFTFKNELAHGCSVFTGKRPLKGKSSHEILEYFGAPSLLESALGLSVVNALVND
;
A
#
# COMPACT_ATOMS: atom_id res chain seq x y z
N MET A 1 -9.09 16.80 -8.38
CA MET A 1 -7.94 15.89 -8.37
C MET A 1 -7.20 16.04 -7.05
N THR A 2 -7.13 15.00 -6.23
CA THR A 2 -6.47 15.01 -4.91
C THR A 2 -4.95 14.85 -5.03
N ILE A 3 -4.21 15.08 -3.94
CA ILE A 3 -2.76 14.78 -3.91
C ILE A 3 -2.53 13.27 -4.11
N ALA A 4 -3.36 12.42 -3.51
CA ALA A 4 -3.24 10.97 -3.65
C ALA A 4 -3.36 10.54 -5.13
N GLU A 5 -4.36 11.08 -5.85
CA GLU A 5 -4.52 10.81 -7.29
C GLU A 5 -3.33 11.26 -8.13
N ARG A 6 -2.74 12.42 -7.79
CA ARG A 6 -1.54 12.93 -8.48
C ARG A 6 -0.34 12.02 -8.27
N VAL A 7 -0.14 11.56 -7.04
CA VAL A 7 0.94 10.63 -6.68
C VAL A 7 0.74 9.27 -7.37
N LYS A 8 -0.48 8.71 -7.33
CA LYS A 8 -0.80 7.46 -8.04
C LYS A 8 -0.45 7.55 -9.52
N ARG A 9 -0.87 8.62 -10.19
CA ARG A 9 -0.53 8.85 -11.60
C ARG A 9 0.98 8.92 -11.83
N TYR A 10 1.67 9.75 -11.06
CA TYR A 10 3.11 9.93 -11.23
C TYR A 10 3.87 8.61 -11.05
N VAL A 11 3.57 7.86 -9.97
CA VAL A 11 4.20 6.57 -9.70
C VAL A 11 3.85 5.54 -10.78
N GLY A 12 2.58 5.46 -11.21
CA GLY A 12 2.16 4.54 -12.26
C GLY A 12 2.82 4.81 -13.62
N GLU A 13 3.17 6.06 -13.91
CA GLU A 13 3.84 6.46 -15.16
C GLU A 13 5.37 6.34 -15.10
N HIS A 14 5.99 6.47 -13.91
CA HIS A 14 7.44 6.64 -13.77
C HIS A 14 8.14 5.51 -13.01
N CYS A 15 7.41 4.64 -12.31
CA CYS A 15 7.97 3.50 -11.59
C CYS A 15 7.59 2.20 -12.27
N ALA A 16 8.57 1.32 -12.45
CA ALA A 16 8.32 -0.03 -12.97
C ALA A 16 7.32 -0.78 -12.07
N GLU A 17 6.46 -1.57 -12.70
CA GLU A 17 5.57 -2.49 -12.02
C GLU A 17 6.37 -3.68 -11.48
N ILE A 18 6.23 -3.99 -10.19
CA ILE A 18 6.99 -5.04 -9.52
C ILE A 18 6.05 -5.85 -8.64
N PRO A 19 6.10 -7.20 -8.70
CA PRO A 19 5.26 -8.02 -7.85
C PRO A 19 5.55 -7.82 -6.36
N VAL A 20 4.50 -7.95 -5.56
CA VAL A 20 4.58 -7.86 -4.11
C VAL A 20 5.02 -9.19 -3.50
N ALA A 21 6.16 -9.19 -2.81
CA ALA A 21 6.71 -10.37 -2.15
C ALA A 21 6.03 -10.67 -0.80
N ASP A 22 5.76 -9.65 0.00
CA ASP A 22 5.07 -9.77 1.30
C ASP A 22 4.34 -8.48 1.69
N VAL A 23 3.29 -8.61 2.51
CA VAL A 23 2.53 -7.49 3.08
C VAL A 23 2.29 -7.73 4.57
N ARG A 24 2.60 -6.74 5.40
CA ARG A 24 2.38 -6.80 6.86
C ARG A 24 1.59 -5.59 7.32
N MET A 25 0.35 -5.81 7.73
CA MET A 25 -0.50 -4.79 8.36
C MET A 25 -0.31 -4.83 9.88
N GLY A 26 0.70 -4.14 10.37
CA GLY A 26 1.01 -4.05 11.80
C GLY A 26 0.24 -2.95 12.52
N LEU A 27 0.34 -2.94 13.85
CA LEU A 27 -0.34 -1.96 14.71
C LEU A 27 0.22 -0.54 14.61
N GLY A 28 1.51 -0.40 14.29
CA GLY A 28 2.15 0.91 14.09
C GLY A 28 2.32 1.27 12.61
N TYR A 29 2.67 0.26 11.79
CA TYR A 29 2.95 0.46 10.38
C TYR A 29 2.34 -0.68 9.54
N THR A 30 1.86 -0.30 8.36
CA THR A 30 1.59 -1.20 7.25
C THR A 30 2.80 -1.18 6.33
N GLY A 31 3.36 -2.35 6.02
CA GLY A 31 4.55 -2.50 5.21
C GLY A 31 4.33 -3.40 4.00
N VAL A 32 5.00 -3.06 2.90
CA VAL A 32 5.02 -3.84 1.66
C VAL A 32 6.46 -4.07 1.24
N LEU A 33 6.79 -5.33 0.96
CA LEU A 33 8.05 -5.76 0.35
C LEU A 33 7.79 -6.14 -1.10
N LEU A 34 8.57 -5.58 -2.03
CA LEU A 34 8.58 -5.92 -3.45
C LEU A 34 9.56 -7.05 -3.73
N GLU A 35 9.39 -7.77 -4.83
CA GLU A 35 10.28 -8.90 -5.20
C GLU A 35 11.73 -8.51 -5.48
N ASP A 36 11.99 -7.25 -5.84
CA ASP A 36 13.35 -6.71 -6.00
C ASP A 36 14.03 -6.34 -4.67
N GLY A 37 13.36 -6.58 -3.54
CA GLY A 37 13.87 -6.33 -2.19
C GLY A 37 13.56 -4.93 -1.64
N ARG A 38 13.00 -4.03 -2.45
CA ARG A 38 12.59 -2.70 -1.95
C ARG A 38 11.39 -2.81 -1.04
N CYS A 39 11.39 -1.99 0.00
CA CYS A 39 10.38 -2.01 1.05
C CYS A 39 9.88 -0.60 1.34
N GLY A 40 8.58 -0.49 1.58
CA GLY A 40 7.92 0.75 1.96
C GLY A 40 6.98 0.52 3.12
N VAL A 41 6.85 1.55 3.96
CA VAL A 41 5.97 1.55 5.13
C VAL A 41 5.09 2.78 5.16
N ALA A 42 3.90 2.65 5.74
CA ALA A 42 2.99 3.73 6.02
C ALA A 42 2.40 3.56 7.43
N PHE A 43 2.11 4.66 8.11
CA PHE A 43 1.53 4.61 9.45
C PHE A 43 0.16 3.91 9.44
N THR A 44 -0.05 2.99 10.38
CA THR A 44 -1.37 2.38 10.60
C THR A 44 -2.14 3.22 11.62
N PHE A 45 -3.25 3.84 11.19
CA PHE A 45 -4.13 4.64 12.04
C PHE A 45 -4.97 3.76 12.99
N LYS A 46 -4.33 2.94 13.83
CA LYS A 46 -4.96 1.92 14.68
C LYS A 46 -6.11 2.42 15.56
N ASN A 47 -6.08 3.68 15.98
CA ASN A 47 -7.12 4.28 16.83
C ASN A 47 -8.37 4.69 16.04
N GLU A 48 -8.25 4.82 14.73
CA GLU A 48 -9.31 5.21 13.80
C GLU A 48 -9.85 4.02 13.00
N LEU A 49 -9.27 2.82 13.20
CA LEU A 49 -9.77 1.58 12.62
C LEU A 49 -10.97 1.05 13.42
N ALA A 50 -11.95 0.51 12.69
CA ALA A 50 -13.01 -0.28 13.30
C ALA A 50 -12.41 -1.41 14.13
N HIS A 51 -12.98 -1.69 15.31
CA HIS A 51 -12.45 -2.70 16.22
C HIS A 51 -12.53 -4.09 15.59
N GLY A 52 -11.41 -4.84 15.57
CA GLY A 52 -11.37 -6.23 15.10
C GLY A 52 -10.02 -6.65 14.51
N CYS A 53 -9.71 -7.95 14.54
CA CYS A 53 -8.44 -8.50 14.02
C CYS A 53 -8.40 -8.63 12.48
N SER A 54 -9.46 -8.25 11.76
CA SER A 54 -9.58 -8.43 10.30
C SER A 54 -10.29 -7.24 9.66
N VAL A 55 -9.68 -6.07 9.75
CA VAL A 55 -10.25 -4.80 9.24
C VAL A 55 -10.06 -4.65 7.72
N PHE A 56 -9.11 -5.37 7.12
CA PHE A 56 -8.86 -5.29 5.67
C PHE A 56 -9.87 -6.14 4.87
N THR A 57 -10.68 -5.44 4.06
CA THR A 57 -11.73 -6.00 3.20
C THR A 57 -11.34 -6.10 1.72
N GLY A 58 -10.15 -5.63 1.34
CA GLY A 58 -9.69 -5.70 -0.05
C GLY A 58 -9.40 -7.13 -0.54
N LYS A 59 -9.17 -7.26 -1.86
CA LYS A 59 -8.96 -8.56 -2.54
C LYS A 59 -7.68 -9.24 -2.06
N ARG A 60 -7.79 -10.46 -1.55
CA ARG A 60 -6.68 -11.36 -1.18
C ARG A 60 -6.50 -12.48 -2.23
N PRO A 61 -5.31 -13.14 -2.31
CA PRO A 61 -4.06 -12.81 -1.63
C PRO A 61 -3.44 -11.51 -2.14
N LEU A 62 -2.62 -10.86 -1.32
CA LEU A 62 -1.86 -9.65 -1.72
C LEU A 62 -0.48 -9.99 -2.28
N LYS A 63 0.13 -11.07 -1.79
CA LYS A 63 1.37 -11.62 -2.34
C LYS A 63 1.18 -12.01 -3.80
N GLY A 64 2.16 -11.69 -4.64
CA GLY A 64 2.19 -11.97 -6.07
C GLY A 64 1.36 -11.00 -6.91
N LYS A 65 0.62 -10.07 -6.29
CA LYS A 65 -0.04 -9.00 -7.03
C LYS A 65 0.95 -7.97 -7.52
N SER A 66 0.56 -7.30 -8.59
CA SER A 66 1.23 -6.10 -9.06
C SER A 66 1.28 -5.02 -8.00
N SER A 67 2.41 -4.32 -7.89
CA SER A 67 2.50 -3.08 -7.13
C SER A 67 1.48 -2.03 -7.62
N HIS A 68 1.24 -1.92 -8.93
CA HIS A 68 0.27 -0.98 -9.50
C HIS A 68 -1.18 -1.37 -9.18
N GLU A 69 -1.49 -2.66 -9.06
CA GLU A 69 -2.81 -3.09 -8.55
C GLU A 69 -3.03 -2.66 -7.09
N ILE A 70 -2.01 -2.77 -6.23
CA ILE A 70 -2.12 -2.36 -4.83
C ILE A 70 -2.07 -0.83 -4.68
N LEU A 71 -1.36 -0.13 -5.58
CA LEU A 71 -1.31 1.33 -5.65
C LEU A 71 -2.72 1.93 -5.70
N GLU A 72 -3.70 1.25 -6.32
CA GLU A 72 -5.07 1.75 -6.42
C GLU A 72 -5.77 1.97 -5.08
N TYR A 73 -5.36 1.27 -4.02
CA TYR A 73 -5.88 1.49 -2.68
C TYR A 73 -5.44 2.85 -2.08
N PHE A 74 -4.43 3.52 -2.64
CA PHE A 74 -3.99 4.80 -2.10
C PHE A 74 -5.05 5.89 -2.31
N GLY A 75 -5.46 6.51 -1.20
CA GLY A 75 -6.56 7.47 -1.19
C GLY A 75 -7.95 6.84 -1.03
N ALA A 76 -8.04 5.53 -0.78
CA ALA A 76 -9.30 4.90 -0.41
C ALA A 76 -9.87 5.48 0.91
N PRO A 77 -11.21 5.50 1.08
CA PRO A 77 -11.83 5.96 2.34
C PRO A 77 -11.42 5.14 3.56
N SER A 78 -11.11 3.86 3.37
CA SER A 78 -10.55 3.01 4.42
C SER A 78 -9.10 3.40 4.69
N LEU A 79 -8.81 3.86 5.90
CA LEU A 79 -7.46 4.26 6.32
C LEU A 79 -6.44 3.12 6.20
N LEU A 80 -6.87 1.88 6.44
CA LEU A 80 -6.00 0.71 6.30
C LEU A 80 -5.68 0.41 4.83
N GLU A 81 -6.68 0.53 3.94
CA GLU A 81 -6.46 0.38 2.49
C GLU A 81 -5.58 1.51 1.97
N SER A 82 -5.83 2.75 2.40
CA SER A 82 -5.01 3.90 2.03
C SER A 82 -3.58 3.76 2.54
N ALA A 83 -3.37 3.25 3.76
CA ALA A 83 -2.03 2.95 4.29
C ALA A 83 -1.33 1.85 3.47
N LEU A 84 -2.05 0.80 3.05
CA LEU A 84 -1.51 -0.22 2.16
C LEU A 84 -1.06 0.39 0.82
N GLY A 85 -1.90 1.21 0.19
CA GLY A 85 -1.53 1.87 -1.06
C GLY A 85 -0.33 2.82 -0.89
N LEU A 86 -0.28 3.59 0.20
CA LEU A 86 0.84 4.47 0.50
C LEU A 86 2.14 3.70 0.78
N SER A 87 2.06 2.54 1.44
CA SER A 87 3.25 1.70 1.64
C SER A 87 3.84 1.21 0.32
N VAL A 88 3.02 0.97 -0.72
CA VAL A 88 3.51 0.64 -2.07
C VAL A 88 4.15 1.83 -2.74
N VAL A 89 3.53 3.01 -2.66
CA VAL A 89 4.13 4.27 -3.15
C VAL A 89 5.52 4.41 -2.57
N ASN A 90 5.65 4.27 -1.24
CA ASN A 90 6.92 4.38 -0.55
C ASN A 90 7.90 3.27 -0.99
N ALA A 91 7.45 2.05 -1.26
CA ALA A 91 8.33 0.98 -1.72
C ALA A 91 8.88 1.25 -3.13
N LEU A 92 8.05 1.79 -4.04
CA LEU A 92 8.42 2.04 -5.43
C LEU A 92 9.38 3.22 -5.61
N VAL A 93 9.35 4.20 -4.69
CA VAL A 93 10.21 5.39 -4.73
C VAL A 93 11.44 5.30 -3.82
N ASN A 94 11.54 4.27 -2.98
CA ASN A 94 12.67 4.05 -2.08
C ASN A 94 13.79 3.36 -2.87
N ASP A 95 14.93 4.02 -3.02
CA ASP A 95 16.07 3.59 -3.86
C ASP A 95 17.32 3.46 -2.98
#